data_AF-A0A830C1B9-F1
#
_entry.id   AF-A0A830C1B9-F1
#
_cell.length_a   1.000
_cell.length_b   1.000
_cell.length_c   1.000
_cell.angle_alpha   90.00
_cell.angle_beta   90.00
_cell.angle_gamma   90.00
#
_symmetry.space_group_name_H-M   'P 1'
#
loop_
_entity.id
_entity.type
_entity.pdbx_description
1 polymer ?
#
loop_
_entity_poly.entity_id
_entity_poly.type
_entity_poly.pdbx_seq_one_letter_code
_entity_poly.pdbx_strand_id
1 'polypeptide(L)'
;MKATSLSIMDGKRNQITWHDMCDHVWEFHVSEVCTRVLCDLDPYWGATGPPMRRYFHPDGTVTSGLNDRVWGGHESSFTVVTGLLADGNMRDHYVRINRWPRMSVSRNPNWSWVLSNHLYCYLSIPNATDSDKVDGTGPSYPMF
;
A
#
# COMPACT_ATOMS: atom_id res chain seq x y z
N MET A 1 19.06 16.14 -19.34
CA MET A 1 19.74 15.06 -18.56
C MET A 1 19.35 14.96 -17.07
N LYS A 2 18.44 15.78 -16.51
CA LYS A 2 17.99 15.65 -15.11
C LYS A 2 16.98 14.51 -14.87
N ALA A 3 16.12 14.20 -15.84
CA ALA A 3 15.08 13.17 -15.69
C ALA A 3 15.66 11.75 -15.56
N THR A 4 16.71 11.44 -16.31
CA THR A 4 17.36 10.12 -16.30
C THR A 4 18.06 9.83 -14.97
N SER A 5 18.70 10.83 -14.35
CA SER A 5 19.33 10.65 -13.04
C SER A 5 18.30 10.53 -11.92
N LEU A 6 17.21 11.30 -11.95
CA LEU A 6 16.11 11.20 -11.00
C LEU A 6 15.43 9.81 -11.06
N SER A 7 15.21 9.28 -12.27
CA SER A 7 14.67 7.94 -12.46
C SER A 7 15.63 6.85 -11.95
N ILE A 8 16.93 6.93 -12.24
CA ILE A 8 17.93 5.97 -11.73
C ILE A 8 18.03 6.00 -10.20
N MET A 9 17.95 7.19 -9.59
CA MET A 9 17.96 7.35 -8.13
C MET A 9 16.68 6.80 -7.50
N ASP A 10 15.52 7.09 -8.09
CA ASP A 10 14.25 6.53 -7.62
C ASP A 10 14.23 5.00 -7.76
N GLY A 11 14.76 4.43 -8.84
CA GLY A 11 14.84 2.98 -9.05
C GLY A 11 15.64 2.21 -7.99
N LYS A 12 16.47 2.90 -7.20
CA LYS A 12 17.22 2.32 -6.07
C LYS A 12 16.57 2.57 -4.71
N ARG A 13 15.44 3.29 -4.68
CA ARG A 13 14.76 3.66 -3.46
C ARG A 13 14.04 2.44 -2.86
N ASN A 14 14.38 2.15 -1.60
CA ASN A 14 13.68 1.19 -0.75
C ASN A 14 12.82 1.87 0.33
N GLN A 15 12.77 3.21 0.30
CA GLN A 15 11.99 4.03 1.23
C GLN A 15 10.70 4.49 0.56
N ILE A 16 9.57 3.95 1.00
CA ILE A 16 8.27 4.46 0.60
C ILE A 16 7.97 5.76 1.33
N THR A 17 7.40 6.73 0.63
CA THR A 17 6.98 7.99 1.23
C THR A 17 5.47 8.02 1.38
N TRP A 18 4.98 9.00 2.14
CA TRP A 18 3.57 9.30 2.23
C TRP A 18 2.91 9.50 0.85
N HIS A 19 3.59 10.19 -0.06
CA HIS A 19 3.07 10.43 -1.40
C HIS A 19 2.93 9.14 -2.19
N ASP A 20 3.88 8.21 -2.10
CA ASP A 20 3.76 6.91 -2.78
C ASP A 20 2.57 6.09 -2.25
N MET A 21 2.28 6.18 -0.95
CA MET A 21 1.10 5.53 -0.39
C MET A 21 -0.17 6.02 -1.06
N CYS A 22 -0.33 7.35 -1.16
CA CYS A 22 -1.51 7.99 -1.70
C CYS A 22 -1.63 7.93 -3.23
N ASP A 23 -0.50 7.88 -3.95
CA ASP A 23 -0.48 7.90 -5.42
C ASP A 23 -0.91 6.57 -6.04
N HIS A 24 -0.85 5.46 -5.29
CA HIS A 24 -1.15 4.14 -5.81
C HIS A 24 -2.50 3.60 -5.33
N VAL A 25 -3.14 2.81 -6.19
CA VAL A 25 -4.15 1.83 -5.76
C VAL A 25 -3.41 0.60 -5.25
N TRP A 26 -3.87 0.06 -4.12
CA TRP A 26 -3.24 -1.10 -3.48
C TRP A 26 -4.18 -2.30 -3.48
N GLU A 27 -3.67 -3.46 -3.88
CA GLU A 27 -4.33 -4.75 -3.69
C GLU A 27 -3.93 -5.34 -2.34
N PHE A 28 -4.91 -5.79 -1.58
CA PHE A 28 -4.73 -6.33 -0.23
C PHE A 28 -5.03 -7.83 -0.22
N HIS A 29 -4.13 -8.58 0.44
CA HIS A 29 -4.25 -10.01 0.65
C HIS A 29 -3.92 -10.39 2.09
N VAL A 30 -4.60 -11.41 2.60
CA VAL A 30 -4.19 -12.09 3.83
C VAL A 30 -3.24 -13.23 3.47
N SER A 31 -2.23 -13.44 4.31
CA SER A 31 -1.30 -14.56 4.19
C SER A 31 -2.00 -15.88 4.49
N GLU A 32 -1.53 -16.97 3.88
CA GLU A 32 -2.09 -18.33 4.08
C GLU A 32 -2.06 -18.76 5.55
N VAL A 33 -1.10 -18.24 6.33
CA VAL A 33 -0.95 -18.53 7.76
C VAL A 33 -2.02 -17.86 8.63
N CYS A 34 -2.88 -17.01 8.06
CA CYS A 34 -4.01 -16.45 8.76
C CYS A 34 -5.06 -17.51 9.10
N THR A 35 -5.96 -17.19 10.03
CA THR A 35 -7.09 -18.07 10.35
C THR A 35 -7.92 -18.36 9.10
N ARG A 36 -8.44 -19.59 8.98
CA ARG A 36 -9.25 -20.01 7.83
C ARG A 36 -10.38 -19.05 7.49
N VAL A 37 -11.05 -18.48 8.49
CA VAL A 37 -12.10 -17.47 8.32
C VAL A 37 -11.61 -16.24 7.54
N LEU A 38 -10.42 -15.72 7.85
CA LEU A 38 -9.85 -14.57 7.11
C LEU A 38 -9.49 -14.95 5.68
N CYS A 39 -8.93 -16.15 5.48
CA CYS A 39 -8.61 -16.64 4.14
C CYS A 39 -9.88 -16.82 3.29
N ASP A 40 -10.97 -17.30 3.88
CA ASP A 40 -12.27 -17.47 3.19
C ASP A 40 -12.91 -16.12 2.81
N LEU A 41 -12.53 -15.01 3.47
CA LEU A 41 -12.98 -13.66 3.14
C LEU A 41 -12.13 -12.98 2.06
N ASP A 42 -10.95 -13.51 1.75
CA ASP A 42 -10.05 -12.97 0.74
C ASP A 42 -10.26 -13.69 -0.62
N PRO A 43 -10.77 -12.97 -1.64
CA PRO A 43 -11.01 -13.55 -2.97
C PRO A 43 -9.78 -14.18 -3.62
N TYR A 44 -8.56 -13.79 -3.20
CA TYR A 44 -7.30 -14.34 -3.72
C TYR A 44 -7.20 -15.85 -3.51
N TRP A 45 -7.60 -16.36 -2.34
CA TRP A 45 -7.47 -17.78 -2.01
C TRP A 45 -8.57 -18.64 -2.65
N GLY A 46 -9.75 -18.07 -2.84
CA GLY A 46 -10.90 -18.77 -3.43
C GLY A 46 -11.03 -18.61 -4.95
N ALA A 47 -10.25 -17.71 -5.57
CA ALA A 47 -10.48 -17.20 -6.93
C ALA A 47 -11.93 -16.71 -7.14
N THR A 48 -12.56 -16.18 -6.10
CA THR A 48 -14.01 -15.91 -6.04
C THR A 48 -14.40 -14.47 -6.41
N GLY A 49 -13.48 -13.68 -6.98
CA GLY A 49 -13.78 -12.31 -7.38
C GLY A 49 -12.53 -11.46 -7.63
N PRO A 50 -12.71 -10.15 -7.88
CA PRO A 50 -11.59 -9.24 -8.04
C PRO A 50 -10.80 -9.07 -6.72
N PRO A 51 -9.48 -8.76 -6.78
CA PRO A 51 -8.68 -8.44 -5.60
C PRO A 51 -9.28 -7.31 -4.75
N MET A 52 -9.09 -7.39 -3.44
CA MET A 52 -9.53 -6.34 -2.52
C MET A 52 -8.67 -5.09 -2.67
N ARG A 53 -9.28 -3.95 -3.01
CA ARG A 53 -8.57 -2.68 -3.19
C ARG A 53 -8.55 -1.81 -1.94
N ARG A 54 -7.48 -1.03 -1.79
CA ARG A 54 -7.22 -0.09 -0.71
C ARG A 54 -6.74 1.24 -1.29
N TYR A 55 -7.21 2.32 -0.68
CA TYR A 55 -6.93 3.69 -1.09
C TYR A 55 -6.44 4.46 0.13
N PHE A 56 -5.21 4.96 0.06
CA PHE A 56 -4.60 5.76 1.12
C PHE A 56 -4.81 7.23 0.80
N HIS A 57 -5.22 8.02 1.78
CA HIS A 57 -5.60 9.41 1.56
C HIS A 57 -4.59 10.37 2.18
N PRO A 58 -4.43 11.60 1.63
CA PRO A 58 -3.50 12.59 2.15
C PRO A 58 -3.72 12.97 3.63
N ASP A 59 -4.95 12.81 4.13
CA ASP A 59 -5.32 13.08 5.52
C ASP A 59 -4.89 11.96 6.51
N GLY A 60 -4.31 10.87 5.99
CA GLY A 60 -3.83 9.75 6.79
C GLY A 60 -4.84 8.64 7.00
N THR A 61 -6.02 8.75 6.39
CA THR A 61 -7.02 7.69 6.40
C THR A 61 -6.78 6.66 5.30
N VAL A 62 -7.38 5.49 5.45
CA VAL A 62 -7.38 4.43 4.44
C VAL A 62 -8.81 3.95 4.24
N THR A 63 -9.27 3.88 2.99
CA THR A 63 -10.57 3.32 2.65
C THR A 63 -10.43 1.99 1.90
N SER A 64 -11.42 1.12 2.07
CA SER A 64 -11.54 -0.14 1.35
C SER A 64 -12.45 -0.02 0.14
N GLY A 65 -12.23 -0.87 -0.86
CA GLY A 65 -13.19 -1.05 -1.95
C GLY A 65 -14.54 -1.62 -1.49
N LEU A 66 -15.58 -1.47 -2.32
CA LEU A 66 -16.97 -1.84 -2.03
C LEU A 66 -17.19 -3.30 -1.60
N ASN A 67 -16.32 -4.22 -2.03
CA ASN A 67 -16.45 -5.64 -1.77
C ASN A 67 -15.53 -6.15 -0.65
N ASP A 68 -14.97 -5.25 0.16
CA ASP A 68 -14.06 -5.66 1.20
C ASP A 68 -14.76 -6.18 2.46
N ARG A 69 -14.67 -7.50 2.65
CA ARG A 69 -15.25 -8.16 3.82
C ARG A 69 -14.28 -8.31 4.99
N VAL A 70 -12.99 -8.05 4.79
CA VAL A 70 -11.96 -8.23 5.82
C VAL A 70 -11.91 -7.03 6.76
N TRP A 71 -12.05 -5.81 6.24
CA TRP A 71 -12.14 -4.58 7.04
C TRP A 71 -13.56 -4.26 7.49
N GLY A 72 -14.59 -4.78 6.82
CA GLY A 72 -15.98 -4.68 7.27
C GLY A 72 -16.48 -3.24 7.50
N GLY A 73 -15.89 -2.25 6.82
CA GLY A 73 -16.27 -0.83 6.97
C GLY A 73 -15.67 -0.10 8.18
N HIS A 74 -14.70 -0.69 8.88
CA HIS A 74 -14.00 0.00 9.97
C HIS A 74 -13.13 1.15 9.47
N GLU A 75 -13.19 2.29 10.19
CA GLU A 75 -12.25 3.39 10.00
C GLU A 75 -10.81 2.90 10.15
N SER A 76 -9.97 3.30 9.22
CA SER A 76 -8.56 2.92 9.22
C SER A 76 -7.67 4.12 8.96
N SER A 77 -6.51 4.14 9.61
CA SER A 77 -5.48 5.16 9.42
C SER A 77 -4.10 4.52 9.22
N PHE A 78 -3.19 5.26 8.62
CA PHE A 78 -1.84 4.79 8.37
C PHE A 78 -0.78 5.81 8.80
N THR A 79 0.44 5.31 8.96
CA THR A 79 1.62 6.13 9.21
C THR A 79 2.85 5.45 8.61
N VAL A 80 3.70 6.23 7.95
CA VAL A 80 5.04 5.81 7.52
C VAL A 80 6.01 6.16 8.64
N VAL A 81 6.73 5.17 9.16
CA VAL A 81 7.70 5.36 10.26
C VAL A 81 9.10 5.17 9.71
N THR A 82 9.96 6.17 9.91
CA THR A 82 11.39 6.11 9.60
C THR A 82 12.19 6.42 10.86
N GLY A 83 12.88 5.41 11.39
CA GLY A 83 13.84 5.56 12.48
C GLY A 83 15.23 5.78 11.92
N LEU A 84 15.91 6.81 12.37
CA LEU A 84 17.31 7.11 12.03
C LEU A 84 18.21 6.87 13.24
N LEU A 85 19.43 6.41 12.99
CA LEU A 85 20.52 6.36 13.97
C LEU A 85 21.13 7.76 14.13
N ALA A 86 21.95 7.94 15.17
CA ALA A 86 22.60 9.21 15.46
C ALA A 86 23.56 9.70 14.35
N ASP A 87 24.06 8.77 13.52
CA ASP A 87 24.90 9.04 12.35
C ASP A 87 24.08 9.33 11.07
N GLY A 88 22.74 9.36 11.17
CA GLY A 88 21.83 9.57 10.05
C GLY A 88 21.53 8.31 9.24
N ASN A 89 22.13 7.16 9.55
CA ASN A 89 21.82 5.91 8.90
C ASN A 89 20.42 5.41 9.29
N MET A 90 19.70 4.83 8.33
CA MET A 90 18.35 4.34 8.58
C MET A 90 18.38 3.07 9.45
N ARG A 91 17.73 3.15 10.61
CA ARG A 91 17.55 2.02 11.53
C ARG A 91 16.34 1.18 11.18
N ASP A 92 15.21 1.85 10.95
CA ASP A 92 13.91 1.23 10.73
C ASP A 92 13.15 2.02 9.66
N HIS A 93 12.45 1.32 8.78
CA HIS A 93 11.52 1.94 7.86
C HIS A 93 10.37 0.98 7.57
N TYR A 94 9.16 1.36 7.99
CA TYR A 94 7.99 0.50 7.91
C TYR A 94 6.70 1.33 7.84
N VAL A 95 5.63 0.68 7.40
CA VAL A 95 4.28 1.25 7.45
C VAL A 95 3.50 0.62 8.60
N ARG A 96 2.72 1.43 9.32
CA ARG A 96 1.69 0.97 10.24
C ARG A 96 0.33 1.33 9.69
N ILE A 97 -0.58 0.37 9.71
CA ILE A 97 -2.00 0.55 9.40
C ILE A 97 -2.76 0.14 10.66
N ASN A 98 -3.51 1.06 11.24
CA ASN A 98 -4.16 0.88 12.54
C ASN A 98 -3.16 0.37 13.61
N ARG A 99 -3.63 -0.54 14.47
CA ARG A 99 -2.82 -1.24 15.48
C ARG A 99 -2.28 -2.59 14.97
N TRP A 100 -2.26 -2.80 13.66
CA TRP A 100 -1.78 -4.06 13.07
C TRP A 100 -0.25 -4.17 13.18
N PRO A 101 0.32 -5.38 13.05
CA PRO A 101 1.76 -5.55 13.08
C PRO A 101 2.44 -4.72 11.98
N ARG A 102 3.64 -4.23 12.26
CA ARG A 102 4.43 -3.40 11.34
C ARG A 102 4.54 -4.08 9.97
N MET A 103 4.43 -3.29 8.90
CA MET A 103 4.55 -3.74 7.52
C MET A 103 5.93 -3.36 7.00
N SER A 104 6.73 -4.36 6.65
CA SER A 104 7.99 -4.17 5.95
C SER A 104 7.71 -3.62 4.55
N VAL A 105 8.60 -2.76 4.07
CA VAL A 105 8.49 -2.11 2.76
C VAL A 105 9.52 -2.73 1.82
N SER A 106 9.09 -3.12 0.63
CA SER A 106 9.99 -3.47 -0.46
C SER A 106 9.46 -2.96 -1.80
N ARG A 107 10.35 -2.94 -2.80
CA ARG A 107 10.00 -2.51 -4.17
C ARG A 107 10.33 -3.63 -5.14
N ASN A 108 9.40 -3.90 -6.04
CA ASN A 108 9.56 -4.90 -7.09
C ASN A 108 10.29 -4.30 -8.32
N PRO A 109 10.90 -5.14 -9.18
CA PRO A 109 11.56 -4.67 -10.41
C PRO A 109 10.62 -3.97 -11.40
N ASN A 110 9.32 -4.27 -11.34
CA ASN A 110 8.28 -3.59 -12.13
C ASN A 110 7.82 -2.26 -11.50
N TRP A 111 8.59 -1.75 -10.53
CA TRP A 111 8.39 -0.48 -9.83
C TRP A 111 7.21 -0.45 -8.86
N SER A 112 6.47 -1.55 -8.71
CA SER A 112 5.44 -1.63 -7.68
C SER A 112 6.04 -1.74 -6.29
N TRP A 113 5.29 -1.25 -5.31
CA TRP A 113 5.61 -1.35 -3.90
C TRP A 113 4.91 -2.55 -3.28
N VAL A 114 5.57 -3.16 -2.31
CA VAL A 114 5.02 -4.21 -1.47
C VAL A 114 5.12 -3.77 -0.02
N LEU A 115 4.01 -3.84 0.69
CA LEU A 115 3.96 -3.75 2.14
C LEU A 115 3.58 -5.13 2.66
N SER A 116 4.42 -5.76 3.46
CA SER A 116 4.09 -7.09 3.97
C SER A 116 4.52 -7.31 5.41
N ASN A 117 3.76 -8.17 6.08
CA ASN A 117 4.18 -8.85 7.30
C ASN A 117 3.75 -10.32 7.19
N HIS A 118 3.84 -11.08 8.28
CA HIS A 118 3.48 -12.50 8.26
C HIS A 118 1.97 -12.75 8.07
N LEU A 119 1.11 -11.75 8.27
CA LEU A 119 -0.36 -11.84 8.18
C LEU A 119 -0.93 -11.16 6.93
N TYR A 120 -0.36 -10.05 6.50
CA TYR A 120 -0.96 -9.15 5.53
C TYR A 120 0.04 -8.77 4.44
N CYS A 121 -0.46 -8.61 3.22
CA CYS A 121 0.29 -8.14 2.07
C CYS A 121 -0.51 -7.06 1.34
N TYR A 122 0.14 -5.97 0.97
CA TYR A 122 -0.39 -4.93 0.11
C TYR A 122 0.55 -4.78 -1.08
N LEU A 123 0.03 -4.86 -2.29
CA LEU A 123 0.77 -4.71 -3.53
C LEU A 123 0.24 -3.47 -4.26
N SER A 124 1.12 -2.52 -4.60
CA SER A 124 0.71 -1.38 -5.40
C SER A 124 0.49 -1.83 -6.85
N ILE A 125 -0.58 -1.36 -7.47
CA ILE A 125 -0.82 -1.58 -8.90
C ILE A 125 0.12 -0.64 -9.67
N PRO A 126 0.91 -1.12 -10.65
CA PRO A 126 1.78 -0.25 -11.43
C PRO A 126 0.98 0.79 -12.21
N ASN A 127 1.43 2.04 -12.21
CA ASN A 127 0.74 3.17 -12.87
C ASN A 127 0.44 2.94 -14.37
N ALA A 128 1.23 2.10 -15.07
CA ALA A 128 1.00 1.78 -16.48
C ALA A 128 -0.20 0.85 -16.74
N THR A 129 -0.73 0.20 -15.71
CA THR A 129 -1.84 -0.77 -15.81
C THR A 129 -3.19 -0.16 -15.44
N ASP A 130 -3.20 1.09 -14.97
CA ASP A 130 -4.41 1.87 -14.65
C ASP A 130 -4.76 2.76 -15.86
N SER A 131 -5.18 2.13 -16.97
CA SER A 131 -5.42 2.80 -18.27
C SER A 131 -6.57 3.83 -18.27
N ASP A 132 -7.27 3.98 -17.15
CA ASP A 132 -8.48 4.79 -17.03
C ASP A 132 -8.23 6.16 -16.36
N LYS A 133 -6.98 6.57 -16.08
CA LYS A 133 -6.71 7.78 -15.28
C LYS A 133 -5.78 8.79 -15.94
N VAL A 134 -6.34 9.96 -16.28
CA VAL A 134 -5.60 11.14 -16.75
C VAL A 134 -4.98 11.91 -15.58
N ASP A 135 -5.62 11.96 -14.41
CA ASP A 135 -5.14 12.74 -13.25
C ASP A 135 -5.57 12.11 -11.89
N GLY A 136 -4.64 11.54 -11.12
CA GLY A 136 -4.77 11.28 -9.66
C GLY A 136 -5.69 10.13 -9.17
N THR A 137 -5.32 9.49 -8.06
CA THR A 137 -5.86 8.20 -7.55
C THR A 137 -6.78 8.28 -6.33
N GLY A 138 -7.19 9.46 -5.88
CA GLY A 138 -8.18 9.64 -4.81
C GLY A 138 -9.62 9.84 -5.35
N PRO A 139 -10.68 9.46 -4.61
CA PRO A 139 -12.02 9.95 -4.90
C PRO A 139 -12.02 11.49 -4.88
N SER A 140 -12.69 12.12 -5.84
CA SER A 140 -12.88 13.56 -5.87
C SER A 140 -13.74 13.99 -4.68
N TYR A 141 -13.11 14.50 -3.63
CA TYR A 141 -13.84 15.17 -2.57
C TYR A 141 -14.33 16.54 -3.07
N PRO A 142 -15.63 16.87 -2.96
CA PRO A 142 -16.08 18.24 -3.17
C PRO A 142 -15.48 19.11 -2.06
N MET A 143 -14.71 20.14 -2.45
CA MET A 143 -14.34 21.22 -1.54
C MET A 143 -15.61 22.01 -1.22
N PHE A 144 -15.99 22.07 0.05
CA PHE A 144 -16.92 23.06 0.59
C PHE A 144 -16.14 24.26 1.11
#